data_AF-A0A9E6VX40-F1
#
_entry.id   AF-A0A9E6VX40-F1
#
_cell.length_a   1.000
_cell.length_b   1.000
_cell.length_c   1.000
_cell.angle_alpha   90.00
_cell.angle_beta   90.00
_cell.angle_gamma   90.00
#
_symmetry.space_group_name_H-M   'P 1'
#
loop_
_entity.id
_entity.type
_entity.pdbx_description
1 polymer ?
#
loop_
_entity_poly.entity_id
_entity_poly.type
_entity_poly.pdbx_seq_one_letter_code
_entity_poly.pdbx_strand_id
1 'polypeptide(L)'
;MIQNSEIDAIISSLMSDLSGYTEQTRNGTMIDLGTLPGRILEVQGMVQRAPSKDRPRLSTSLNNLLKKLDELSQEIQRAHDDLSLDIDRLDMATGKE
;
A
#
# COMPACT_ATOMS: atom_id res chain seq x y z
N MET A 1 24.30 6.55 13.08
CA MET A 1 23.26 6.02 13.99
C MET A 1 21.94 6.48 13.41
N ILE A 2 21.05 5.57 13.00
CA ILE A 2 19.75 5.96 12.42
C ILE A 2 18.95 6.66 13.52
N GLN A 3 18.42 7.84 13.25
CA GLN A 3 17.60 8.56 14.24
C GLN A 3 16.17 8.00 14.20
N ASN A 4 15.57 7.72 15.36
CA ASN A 4 14.19 7.18 15.40
C ASN A 4 13.17 8.08 14.69
N SER A 5 13.41 9.41 14.70
CA SER A 5 12.63 10.41 13.97
C SER A 5 12.64 10.19 12.45
N GLU A 6 13.73 9.65 11.91
CA GLU A 6 13.87 9.33 10.49
C GLU A 6 13.02 8.11 10.13
N ILE A 7 13.04 7.06 10.97
CA ILE A 7 12.21 5.86 10.78
C ILE A 7 10.73 6.25 10.84
N ASP A 8 10.34 7.09 11.80
CA ASP A 8 8.96 7.57 11.91
C ASP A 8 8.53 8.38 10.68
N ALA A 9 9.39 9.28 10.19
CA ALA A 9 9.11 10.08 9.00
C ALA A 9 8.89 9.19 7.76
N ILE A 10 9.71 8.15 7.60
CA ILE A 10 9.58 7.18 6.50
C ILE A 10 8.26 6.40 6.62
N ILE A 11 7.92 5.90 7.81
CA ILE A 11 6.65 5.19 8.02
C ILE A 11 5.46 6.12 7.72
N SER A 12 5.48 7.36 8.22
CA SER A 12 4.42 8.34 7.97
C SER A 12 4.28 8.69 6.49
N SER A 13 5.40 8.87 5.78
CA SER A 13 5.38 9.08 4.33
C SER A 13 4.76 7.89 3.60
N LEU A 14 5.18 6.67 3.92
CA LEU A 14 4.60 5.46 3.31
C LEU A 14 3.10 5.31 3.60
N MET A 15 2.65 5.66 4.82
CA MET A 15 1.22 5.65 5.15
C MET A 15 0.43 6.69 4.33
N SER A 16 1.02 7.87 4.10
CA SER A 16 0.42 8.91 3.26
C SER A 16 0.32 8.43 1.80
N ASP A 17 1.39 7.83 1.28
CA ASP A 17 1.43 7.32 -0.09
C ASP A 17 0.39 6.21 -0.29
N LEU A 18 0.32 5.24 0.62
CA LEU A 18 -0.68 4.17 0.57
C LEU A 18 -2.11 4.73 0.59
N SER A 19 -2.36 5.74 1.43
CA SER A 19 -3.69 6.38 1.48
C SER A 19 -4.02 7.08 0.17
N GLY A 20 -3.04 7.76 -0.44
CA GLY A 20 -3.17 8.37 -1.76
C GLY A 20 -3.44 7.35 -2.86
N TYR A 21 -2.72 6.23 -2.86
CA TYR A 21 -2.92 5.13 -3.82
C TYR A 21 -4.29 4.48 -3.67
N THR A 22 -4.77 4.26 -2.46
CA THR A 22 -6.12 3.70 -2.24
C THR A 22 -7.18 4.62 -2.82
N GLU A 23 -7.07 5.93 -2.59
CA GLU A 23 -8.01 6.92 -3.14
C GLU A 23 -7.91 7.01 -4.67
N GLN A 24 -6.70 6.96 -5.23
CA GLN A 24 -6.50 6.93 -6.67
C GLN A 24 -7.13 5.69 -7.31
N THR A 25 -6.95 4.50 -6.73
CA THR A 25 -7.57 3.25 -7.19
C THR A 25 -9.09 3.34 -7.17
N ARG A 26 -9.69 3.86 -6.10
CA ARG A 26 -11.15 4.09 -6.00
C ARG A 26 -11.69 4.97 -7.11
N ASN A 27 -10.90 5.96 -7.53
CA ASN A 27 -11.23 6.89 -8.59
C ASN A 27 -10.85 6.35 -9.99
N GLY A 28 -10.49 5.08 -10.12
CA GLY A 28 -10.09 4.46 -11.39
C GLY A 28 -8.78 5.00 -11.96
N THR A 29 -7.96 5.66 -11.14
CA THR A 29 -6.67 6.21 -11.55
C THR A 29 -5.59 5.15 -11.42
N MET A 30 -4.78 4.99 -12.47
CA MET A 30 -3.62 4.11 -12.44
C MET A 30 -2.61 4.58 -11.40
N ILE A 31 -2.14 3.65 -10.58
CA ILE A 31 -1.14 3.87 -9.53
C ILE A 31 0.18 3.20 -9.89
N ASP A 32 1.30 3.81 -9.47
CA ASP A 32 2.63 3.22 -9.57
C ASP A 32 3.07 2.63 -8.22
N LEU A 33 3.21 1.32 -8.18
CA LEU A 33 3.63 0.56 -6.99
C LEU A 33 5.09 0.09 -7.07
N GLY A 34 5.84 0.44 -8.12
CA GLY A 34 7.15 -0.14 -8.41
C GLY A 34 8.19 0.08 -7.30
N THR A 35 8.10 1.19 -6.59
CA THR A 35 9.04 1.55 -5.51
C THR A 35 8.60 1.08 -4.12
N LEU A 36 7.34 0.67 -3.96
CA LEU A 36 6.73 0.40 -2.67
C LEU A 36 7.37 -0.81 -1.95
N PRO A 37 7.63 -1.96 -2.60
CA PRO A 37 8.27 -3.09 -1.94
C PRO A 37 9.65 -2.75 -1.38
N GLY A 38 10.46 -2.01 -2.13
CA GLY A 38 11.81 -1.60 -1.72
C GLY A 38 11.79 -0.75 -0.46
N ARG A 39 10.89 0.24 -0.40
CA ARG A 39 10.74 1.14 0.75
C ARG A 39 10.22 0.42 2.00
N ILE A 40 9.33 -0.56 1.83
CA ILE A 40 8.83 -1.38 2.95
C ILE A 40 9.95 -2.25 3.54
N LEU A 41 10.76 -2.87 2.68
CA LEU A 41 11.91 -3.68 3.13
C LEU A 41 12.97 -2.83 3.81
N GLU A 42 13.23 -1.63 3.29
CA GLU A 42 14.14 -0.66 3.90
C GLU A 42 13.69 -0.31 5.32
N VAL A 43 12.43 0.14 5.50
CA VAL A 43 11.93 0.54 6.81
C VAL A 43 11.88 -0.63 7.79
N GLN A 44 11.51 -1.83 7.34
CA GLN A 44 11.58 -3.05 8.16
C GLN A 44 13.01 -3.31 8.66
N GLY A 45 14.01 -3.17 7.78
CA GLY A 45 15.42 -3.29 8.14
C GLY A 45 15.87 -2.23 9.16
N MET A 46 15.39 -0.99 9.03
CA MET A 46 15.66 0.09 9.99
C MET A 46 15.04 -0.21 11.36
N VAL A 47 13.77 -0.66 11.40
CA VAL A 47 13.08 -1.04 12.64
C VAL A 47 13.81 -2.16 13.37
N GLN A 48 14.30 -3.17 12.65
CA GLN A 48 15.07 -4.28 13.25
C GLN A 48 16.40 -3.81 13.87
N ARG A 49 17.04 -2.78 13.30
CA ARG A 49 18.30 -2.22 13.78
C ARG A 49 18.14 -1.16 14.87
N ALA A 50 16.92 -0.68 15.10
CA ALA A 50 16.63 0.34 16.11
C ALA A 50 16.96 -0.16 17.54
N PRO A 51 17.21 0.74 18.51
CA PRO A 51 17.43 0.36 19.90
C PRO A 51 16.26 -0.43 20.48
N SER A 52 16.54 -1.43 21.33
CA SER A 52 15.52 -2.34 21.87
C SER A 52 14.36 -1.65 22.57
N LYS A 53 14.60 -0.48 23.20
CA LYS A 53 13.56 0.33 23.85
C LYS A 53 12.55 0.94 22.86
N ASP A 54 12.95 1.18 21.62
CA ASP A 54 12.16 1.85 20.59
C ASP A 54 11.47 0.87 19.64
N ARG A 55 12.03 -0.34 19.49
CA ARG A 55 11.49 -1.41 18.63
C ARG A 55 10.00 -1.69 18.85
N PRO A 56 9.45 -1.79 20.08
CA PRO A 56 8.02 -2.09 20.25
C PRO A 56 7.10 -1.04 19.62
N ARG A 57 7.46 0.24 19.76
CA ARG A 57 6.70 1.35 19.18
C ARG A 57 6.82 1.34 17.65
N LEU A 58 8.04 1.20 17.14
CA LEU A 58 8.31 1.17 15.71
C LEU A 58 7.65 -0.05 15.02
N SER A 59 7.64 -1.21 15.66
CA SER A 59 6.92 -2.39 15.17
C SER A 59 5.41 -2.17 15.13
N THR A 60 4.84 -1.45 16.11
CA THR A 60 3.42 -1.07 16.07
C THR A 60 3.14 -0.17 14.86
N SER A 61 3.98 0.84 14.61
CA SER A 61 3.85 1.71 13.45
C SER A 61 3.99 0.95 12.13
N LEU A 62 4.96 0.04 12.03
CA LEU A 62 5.15 -0.84 10.87
C LEU A 62 3.93 -1.75 10.63
N ASN A 63 3.35 -2.31 11.69
CA ASN A 63 2.15 -3.14 11.58
C ASN A 63 0.95 -2.32 11.06
N ASN A 64 0.82 -1.06 11.47
CA ASN A 64 -0.22 -0.18 10.94
C ASN A 64 0.00 0.14 9.45
N LEU A 65 1.26 0.32 9.04
CA LEU A 65 1.62 0.46 7.64
C LEU A 65 1.22 -0.78 6.83
N LEU A 66 1.51 -1.98 7.32
CA LEU A 66 1.15 -3.23 6.65
C LEU A 66 -0.37 -3.42 6.53
N LYS A 67 -1.14 -2.97 7.53
CA LYS A 67 -2.61 -2.94 7.42
C LYS A 67 -3.09 -2.00 6.31
N LYS A 68 -2.46 -0.83 6.14
CA LYS A 68 -2.77 0.07 5.02
C LYS A 68 -2.41 -0.52 3.67
N LEU A 69 -1.34 -1.31 3.60
CA LEU A 69 -1.01 -2.03 2.37
C LEU A 69 -2.07 -3.08 2.05
N ASP A 70 -2.57 -3.80 3.05
CA ASP A 70 -3.66 -4.77 2.89
C ASP A 70 -4.96 -4.09 2.39
N GLU A 71 -5.31 -2.95 2.97
CA GLU A 71 -6.44 -2.13 2.49
C GLU A 71 -6.28 -1.74 1.01
N LEU A 72 -5.10 -1.28 0.60
CA LEU A 72 -4.82 -0.96 -0.80
C LEU A 72 -4.95 -2.19 -1.70
N SER A 73 -4.42 -3.34 -1.27
CA SER A 73 -4.51 -4.60 -2.03
C SER A 73 -5.97 -5.03 -2.24
N GLN A 74 -6.80 -4.89 -1.22
CA GLN A 74 -8.23 -5.19 -1.32
C GLN A 74 -8.95 -4.25 -2.27
N GLU A 75 -8.60 -2.96 -2.27
CA GLU A 75 -9.16 -1.97 -3.18
C GLU A 75 -8.78 -2.26 -4.64
N ILE A 76 -7.52 -2.63 -4.90
CA ILE A 76 -7.07 -3.03 -6.24
C ILE A 76 -7.85 -4.26 -6.73
N GLN A 77 -8.06 -5.25 -5.86
CA GLN A 77 -8.83 -6.44 -6.21
C GLN A 77 -10.29 -6.09 -6.56
N ARG A 78 -10.93 -5.23 -5.77
CA ARG A 78 -12.30 -4.77 -6.06
C ARG A 78 -12.39 -4.05 -7.40
N ALA A 79 -11.49 -3.09 -7.64
CA ALA A 79 -11.46 -2.36 -8.91
C ALA A 79 -11.24 -3.30 -10.11
N HIS A 80 -10.40 -4.33 -9.95
CA HIS A 80 -10.22 -5.36 -10.96
C HIS A 80 -11.50 -6.17 -11.21
N ASP A 81 -12.17 -6.62 -10.15
CA ASP A 81 -13.40 -7.42 -10.25
C ASP A 81 -14.53 -6.62 -10.91
N ASP A 82 -14.68 -5.35 -10.54
CA ASP A 82 -15.64 -4.42 -11.15
C ASP A 82 -15.36 -4.24 -12.66
N LEU A 83 -14.09 -4.03 -13.03
CA LEU A 83 -13.69 -3.91 -14.43
C LEU A 83 -13.96 -5.21 -15.21
N SER A 84 -13.70 -6.37 -14.62
CA SER A 84 -14.00 -7.67 -15.25
C SER A 84 -15.49 -7.82 -15.54
N LEU A 85 -16.35 -7.45 -14.58
CA LEU A 85 -17.81 -7.49 -14.76
C LEU A 85 -18.29 -6.54 -15.86
N ASP A 86 -17.69 -5.36 -15.95
CA ASP A 86 -18.05 -4.39 -16.99
C ASP A 86 -17.59 -4.86 -18.38
N ILE A 87 -16.43 -5.51 -18.49
CA ILE A 87 -15.98 -6.17 -19.73
C ILE A 87 -16.96 -7.27 -20.14
N ASP A 88 -17.34 -8.16 -19.22
CA ASP A 88 -18.28 -9.25 -19.50
C ASP A 88 -19.63 -8.71 -20.01
N ARG A 89 -20.14 -7.62 -19.40
CA ARG A 89 -21.37 -6.96 -19.83
C ARG A 89 -21.25 -6.37 -21.24
N LEU A 90 -20.11 -5.76 -21.55
CA LEU A 90 -19.85 -5.21 -22.88
C LEU A 90 -19.76 -6.31 -23.94
N ASP A 91 -19.10 -7.43 -23.64
CA ASP A 91 -19.03 -8.56 -24.56
C ASP A 91 -20.42 -9.16 -24.85
N MET A 92 -21.27 -9.29 -23.83
CA MET A 92 -22.67 -9.71 -24.01
C MET A 92 -23.48 -8.70 -24.84
N ALA A 93 -23.31 -7.39 -24.59
CA ALA A 93 -24.03 -6.34 -25.29
C ALA A 93 -23.57 -6.17 -26.75
N THR A 94 -22.30 -6.45 -27.04
CA THR A 94 -21.73 -6.34 -28.39
C THR A 94 -21.94 -7.57 -29.26
N GLY A 95 -22.55 -8.64 -28.73
CA GLY A 95 -23.01 -9.78 -29.52
C GLY A 95 -21.89 -10.43 -30.32
N LYS A 96 -20.70 -10.59 -29.73
CA LYS A 96 -19.71 -11.51 -30.30
C LYS A 96 -20.19 -12.94 -30.02
N GLU A 97 -20.93 -13.49 -30.99
CA GLU A 97 -21.15 -14.93 -31.16
C GLU A 97 -19.82 -15.70 -31.22
#